data_AF-A0AAV5NC37-F1
#
_entry.id   AF-A0AAV5NC37-F1
#
_cell.length_a   1.000
_cell.length_b   1.000
_cell.length_c   1.000
_cell.angle_alpha   90.00
_cell.angle_beta   90.00
_cell.angle_gamma   90.00
#
_symmetry.space_group_name_H-M   'P 1'
#
loop_
_entity.id
_entity.type
_entity.pdbx_description
1 polymer ?
#
loop_
_entity_poly.entity_id
_entity_poly.type
_entity_poly.pdbx_seq_one_letter_code
_entity_poly.pdbx_strand_id
1 'polypeptide(L)' 'MPYKPEGYVMQRNDNDEDGIGSEIHELMSELQSDAERLNIAADKSSTPDDIKHMIAALADKIDGLASLVR' A
#
# COMPACT_ATOMS: atom_id res chain seq x y z
N MET A 1 17.36 28.76 47.77
CA MET A 1 16.93 28.50 46.38
C MET A 1 16.75 26.99 46.26
N PRO A 2 15.56 26.44 45.96
CA PRO A 2 15.42 25.00 45.83
C PRO A 2 15.73 24.55 44.40
N TYR A 3 16.45 23.43 44.28
CA TYR A 3 16.74 22.74 43.03
C TYR A 3 15.46 22.13 42.44
N LYS A 4 15.27 22.25 41.12
CA LYS A 4 14.26 21.50 40.35
C LYS A 4 14.95 20.43 39.49
N PRO A 5 14.69 19.13 39.71
CA PRO A 5 15.06 18.09 38.77
C PRO A 5 13.79 17.59 38.07
N GLU A 6 13.51 18.11 36.88
CA GLU A 6 12.50 17.55 35.98
C GLU A 6 13.17 17.58 34.60
N GLY A 7 13.85 16.51 34.22
CA GLY A 7 13.17 15.36 33.65
C GLY A 7 13.04 15.63 32.17
N TYR A 8 14.04 15.25 31.38
CA TYR A 8 13.95 15.24 29.92
C TYR A 8 12.77 14.36 29.53
N VAL A 9 11.63 14.97 29.22
CA VAL A 9 10.59 14.29 28.46
C VAL A 9 11.11 14.24 27.03
N MET A 10 11.98 13.26 26.76
CA MET A 10 12.18 12.77 25.40
C MET A 10 10.82 12.31 24.93
N GLN A 11 10.17 13.16 24.13
CA GLN A 11 8.98 12.81 23.36
C GLN A 11 9.40 11.64 22.47
N ARG A 12 9.07 10.42 22.90
CA ARG A 12 9.40 9.21 22.16
C ARG A 12 8.42 9.12 20.99
N ASN A 13 8.94 9.36 19.80
CA ASN A 13 8.64 8.67 18.54
C ASN A 13 7.19 8.19 18.34
N ASP A 14 6.28 9.12 18.01
CA ASP A 14 4.96 8.78 17.44
C ASP A 14 4.91 8.94 15.90
N ASN A 15 6.06 9.18 15.24
CA ASN A 15 6.11 9.46 13.79
C ASN A 15 6.54 8.26 12.91
N ASP A 16 6.89 7.11 13.49
CA ASP A 16 7.40 5.96 12.72
C ASP A 16 6.27 5.00 12.29
N GLU A 17 5.11 5.04 12.95
CA GLU A 17 3.97 4.16 12.61
C GLU A 17 3.25 4.64 11.33
N ASP A 18 3.18 5.96 11.13
CA ASP A 18 2.58 6.58 9.93
C ASP A 18 3.45 6.43 8.67
N GLY A 19 4.77 6.34 8.82
CA GLY A 19 5.70 6.18 7.69
C GLY A 19 5.51 4.86 6.96
N ILE A 20 5.44 3.76 7.72
CA ILE A 20 5.22 2.42 7.16
C ILE A 20 3.82 2.30 6.55
N GLY A 21 2.79 2.85 7.22
CA GLY A 21 1.43 2.86 6.67
C GLY A 21 1.33 3.62 5.34
N SER A 22 2.02 4.76 5.23
CA SER A 22 2.07 5.56 4.01
C SER A 22 2.80 4.83 2.87
N GLU A 23 3.94 4.20 3.15
CA GLU A 23 4.68 3.40 2.16
C GLU A 23 3.86 2.20 1.65
N ILE A 24 3.13 1.52 2.54
CA ILE A 24 2.22 0.42 2.15
C ILE A 24 1.11 0.95 1.25
N HIS A 25 0.52 2.09 1.57
CA HIS A 25 -0.55 2.69 0.78
C HIS A 25 -0.04 3.11 -0.62
N GLU A 26 1.14 3.72 -0.71
CA GLU A 26 1.77 4.07 -1.98
C GLU A 26 2.03 2.84 -2.84
N LEU A 27 2.65 1.79 -2.27
CA LEU A 27 2.91 0.55 -2.99
C LEU A 27 1.62 -0.15 -3.47
N MET A 28 0.54 -0.11 -2.67
CA MET A 28 -0.76 -0.64 -3.09
C MET A 28 -1.34 0.15 -4.26
N SER A 29 -1.24 1.48 -4.24
CA SER A 29 -1.70 2.33 -5.35
C SER A 29 -0.92 2.06 -6.63
N GLU A 30 0.39 1.83 -6.53
CA GLU A 30 1.23 1.47 -7.69
C GLU A 30 0.83 0.11 -8.26
N LEU A 31 0.67 -0.90 -7.41
CA LEU A 31 0.27 -2.25 -7.83
C LEU A 31 -1.12 -2.26 -8.49
N GLN A 32 -2.06 -1.46 -7.99
CA GLN A 32 -3.39 -1.32 -8.60
C GLN A 32 -3.31 -0.71 -10.01
N SER A 33 -2.52 0.35 -10.17
CA SER A 33 -2.26 1.00 -11.46
C SER A 33 -1.60 0.03 -12.45
N ASP A 34 -0.63 -0.77 -12.00
CA ASP A 34 0.04 -1.74 -12.84
C ASP A 34 -0.88 -2.90 -13.25
N ALA A 35 -1.73 -3.38 -12.34
CA ALA A 35 -2.74 -4.40 -12.66
C ALA A 35 -3.76 -3.89 -13.70
N GLU A 36 -4.22 -2.65 -13.58
CA GLU A 36 -5.13 -2.03 -14.55
C GLU A 36 -4.45 -1.89 -15.94
N ARG A 37 -3.20 -1.41 -15.97
CA ARG A 37 -2.43 -1.31 -17.21
C ARG A 37 -2.23 -2.68 -17.86
N LEU A 38 -1.95 -3.70 -17.06
CA LEU A 38 -1.77 -5.07 -17.53
C LEU A 38 -3.07 -5.62 -18.11
N ASN A 39 -4.21 -5.34 -17.47
CA ASN A 39 -5.52 -5.74 -17.95
C ASN A 39 -5.83 -5.10 -19.32
N ILE A 40 -5.59 -3.78 -19.44
CA ILE A 40 -5.77 -3.05 -20.71
C ILE A 40 -4.85 -3.59 -21.81
N ALA A 41 -3.59 -3.91 -21.49
CA ALA A 41 -2.63 -4.47 -22.44
C ALA A 41 -3.01 -5.89 -22.87
N ALA A 42 -3.50 -6.72 -21.94
CA ALA A 42 -3.98 -8.06 -22.22
C ALA A 42 -5.23 -8.04 -23.11
N ASP A 43 -6.15 -7.09 -22.91
CA ASP A 43 -7.35 -6.92 -23.75
C ASP A 43 -7.02 -6.46 -25.17
N LYS A 44 -5.96 -5.66 -25.35
CA LYS A 44 -5.51 -5.17 -26.66
C LYS A 44 -4.64 -6.17 -27.42
N SER A 45 -4.35 -7.32 -26.85
CA SER A 45 -3.47 -8.34 -27.43
C SER A 45 -4.19 -9.68 -27.57
N SER A 46 -3.58 -10.60 -28.32
CA SER A 46 -4.04 -11.99 -28.40
C SER A 46 -3.64 -12.81 -27.16
N THR A 47 -3.68 -12.18 -25.98
CA THR A 47 -3.36 -12.84 -24.71
C THR A 47 -4.40 -13.93 -24.43
N PRO A 48 -3.97 -15.15 -24.08
CA PRO A 48 -4.87 -16.24 -23.67
C PRO A 48 -5.84 -15.84 -22.54
N ASP A 49 -7.07 -16.33 -22.60
CA ASP A 49 -8.14 -15.94 -21.65
C ASP A 49 -7.82 -16.36 -20.21
N ASP A 50 -7.11 -17.47 -20.01
CA ASP A 50 -6.61 -17.89 -18.70
C ASP A 50 -5.67 -16.85 -18.08
N ILE A 51 -4.80 -16.22 -18.87
CA ILE A 51 -3.94 -15.13 -18.40
C ILE A 51 -4.76 -13.88 -18.07
N LYS A 52 -5.77 -13.54 -18.89
CA LYS A 52 -6.68 -12.41 -18.57
C LYS A 52 -7.42 -12.64 -17.25
N HIS A 53 -7.91 -13.86 -17.02
CA HIS A 53 -8.54 -14.24 -15.76
C HIS A 53 -7.57 -14.15 -14.58
N MET A 54 -6.30 -14.54 -14.76
CA MET A 54 -5.28 -14.36 -13.72
C MET A 54 -4.99 -12.89 -13.40
N ILE A 55 -4.99 -12.02 -14.41
CA ILE A 55 -4.80 -10.57 -14.24
C ILE A 55 -5.99 -9.97 -13.47
N ALA A 56 -7.22 -10.32 -13.85
CA ALA A 56 -8.41 -9.88 -13.13
C ALA A 56 -8.41 -10.35 -11.67
N ALA A 57 -8.09 -11.62 -11.44
CA ALA A 57 -7.97 -12.17 -10.08
C ALA A 57 -6.84 -11.53 -9.26
N LEU A 58 -5.80 -10.99 -9.91
CA LEU A 58 -4.75 -10.23 -9.24
C LEU A 58 -5.26 -8.85 -8.83
N ALA A 59 -5.97 -8.14 -9.71
CA ALA A 59 -6.60 -6.85 -9.40
C ALA A 59 -7.56 -6.97 -8.21
N ASP A 60 -8.44 -7.98 -8.21
CA ASP A 60 -9.39 -8.23 -7.11
C ASP A 60 -8.68 -8.43 -5.74
N LYS A 61 -7.52 -9.11 -5.74
CA LYS A 61 -6.74 -9.32 -4.51
C LYS A 61 -6.09 -8.02 -4.02
N ILE A 62 -5.61 -7.18 -4.94
CA ILE A 62 -5.03 -5.87 -4.60
C ILE A 62 -6.11 -4.97 -4.00
N ASP A 63 -7.30 -4.92 -4.60
CA ASP A 63 -8.44 -4.18 -4.06
C ASP A 63 -8.86 -4.70 -2.67
N GLY A 64 -8.85 -6.03 -2.50
CA GLY A 64 -9.09 -6.66 -1.21
C GLY A 64 -8.07 -6.25 -0.14
N LEU A 65 -6.78 -6.20 -0.48
CA LEU A 65 -5.72 -5.76 0.42
C LEU A 65 -5.83 -4.26 0.75
N ALA A 66 -6.11 -3.41 -0.25
CA ALA A 66 -6.32 -1.99 -0.05
C ALA A 66 -7.50 -1.72 0.90
N SER A 67 -8.55 -2.54 0.84
CA SER A 67 -9.67 -2.45 1.78
C SER A 67 -9.33 -2.85 3.22
N LEU A 68 -8.30 -3.66 3.44
CA LEU A 68 -7.86 -4.08 4.78
C LEU A 68 -6.91 -3.08 5.43
N VAL A 69 -6.19 -2.30 4.62
CA VAL A 69 -5.23 -1.29 5.07
C VAL A 69 -5.90 0.05 5.37
N ARG A 70 -7.16 0.23 4.97
CA ARG A 70 -7.95 1.46 5.16
C ARG A 70 -8.57 1.57 6.55
#